data_AF-A0A821UTD6-F1
#
_entry.id   AF-A0A821UTD6-F1
#
_cell.length_a   1.000
_cell.length_b   1.000
_cell.length_c   1.000
_cell.angle_alpha   90.00
_cell.angle_beta   90.00
_cell.angle_gamma   90.00
#
_symmetry.space_group_name_H-M   'P 1'
#
loop_
_entity.id
_entity.type
_entity.pdbx_description
1 polymer ?
#
loop_
_entity_poly.entity_id
_entity_poly.type
_entity_poly.pdbx_seq_one_letter_code
_entity_poly.pdbx_strand_id
1 'polypeptide(L)'
;LRLILTALARLPIERRSVFRGVKENLCTEYPKGKIFIWWGFSSCTSSVEVLENEQFFGKTGNRTLFQIECTTAKDVKKHSFVASEDEILLLPARQFQVTSCLDSGHGLHIVQLTELKPQYDLLEPVPLPSSSVKSNKDSQVKCQPPTVTATIAAKPIAGAMEKQFATMQLQINTKSRG
;
A
#
# COMPACT_ATOMS: atom_id res chain seq x y z
N LEU A 1 -5.45 9.71 -13.18
CA LEU A 1 -5.17 8.34 -12.71
C LEU A 1 -4.26 7.50 -13.62
N ARG A 2 -4.21 7.77 -14.94
CA ARG A 2 -3.39 6.95 -15.88
C ARG A 2 -1.92 6.84 -15.49
N LEU A 3 -1.30 7.93 -15.02
CA LEU A 3 0.12 7.93 -14.63
C LEU A 3 0.47 6.85 -13.59
N ILE A 4 -0.25 6.80 -12.47
CA ILE A 4 0.02 5.83 -11.40
C ILE A 4 -0.27 4.40 -11.85
N LEU A 5 -1.36 4.18 -12.60
CA LEU A 5 -1.70 2.86 -13.14
C LEU A 5 -0.63 2.36 -14.13
N THR A 6 -0.16 3.22 -15.04
CA THR A 6 0.93 2.90 -15.98
C THR A 6 2.24 2.61 -15.24
N ALA A 7 2.56 3.37 -14.19
CA ALA A 7 3.76 3.13 -13.38
C ALA A 7 3.69 1.77 -12.66
N LEU A 8 2.56 1.47 -12.01
CA LEU A 8 2.36 0.21 -11.29
C LEU A 8 2.27 -1.00 -12.22
N ALA A 9 1.77 -0.83 -13.45
CA ALA A 9 1.79 -1.86 -14.48
C ALA A 9 3.22 -2.27 -14.89
N ARG A 10 4.22 -1.40 -14.67
CA ARG A 10 5.64 -1.69 -14.93
C ARG A 10 6.37 -2.32 -13.74
N LEU A 11 5.81 -2.24 -12.54
CA LEU A 11 6.39 -2.89 -11.36
C LEU A 11 6.05 -4.39 -11.34
N PRO A 12 6.96 -5.24 -10.81
CA PRO A 12 6.66 -6.66 -10.65
C PRO A 12 5.44 -6.86 -9.75
N ILE A 13 4.74 -7.96 -9.98
CA ILE A 13 3.66 -8.41 -9.09
C ILE A 13 4.27 -9.33 -8.04
N GLU A 14 3.95 -9.09 -6.78
CA GLU A 14 4.39 -9.93 -5.66
C GLU A 14 3.20 -10.59 -4.96
N ARG A 15 3.41 -11.85 -4.56
CA ARG A 15 2.51 -12.56 -3.66
C ARG A 15 3.08 -12.48 -2.26
N ARG A 16 2.38 -11.82 -1.35
CA ARG A 16 2.83 -11.63 0.03
C ARG A 16 1.68 -11.24 0.94
N SER A 17 1.86 -11.49 2.23
CA SER A 17 1.00 -10.94 3.25
C SER A 17 1.38 -9.49 3.54
N VAL A 18 0.39 -8.63 3.57
CA VAL A 18 0.55 -7.20 3.89
C VAL A 18 -0.40 -6.82 5.01
N PHE A 19 -0.07 -5.72 5.68
CA PHE A 19 -0.80 -5.24 6.83
C PHE A 19 -1.24 -3.79 6.64
N ARG A 20 -2.46 -3.49 7.10
CA ARG A 20 -3.01 -2.14 7.08
C ARG A 20 -3.76 -1.86 8.37
N GLY A 21 -3.36 -0.81 9.09
CA GLY A 21 -4.03 -0.35 10.30
C GLY A 21 -5.09 0.71 10.01
N VAL A 22 -6.23 0.63 10.69
CA VAL A 22 -7.27 1.68 10.72
C VAL A 22 -7.66 1.96 12.17
N LYS A 23 -7.73 3.23 12.56
CA LYS A 23 -8.09 3.69 13.92
C LYS A 23 -9.61 3.71 14.13
N GLU A 24 -10.27 2.61 13.78
CA GLU A 24 -11.71 2.41 13.93
C GLU A 24 -12.03 0.91 14.07
N ASN A 25 -13.14 0.56 14.71
CA ASN A 25 -13.64 -0.81 14.74
C ASN A 25 -14.48 -1.08 13.48
N LEU A 26 -14.00 -1.97 12.61
CA LEU A 26 -14.66 -2.33 11.36
C LEU A 26 -15.13 -3.80 11.35
N CYS A 27 -15.02 -4.55 12.46
CA CYS A 27 -15.35 -5.98 12.44
C CYS A 27 -16.81 -6.25 12.03
N THR A 28 -17.74 -5.35 12.37
CA THR A 28 -19.16 -5.44 11.98
C THR A 28 -19.36 -5.28 10.47
N GLU A 29 -18.51 -4.52 9.79
CA GLU A 29 -18.58 -4.30 8.34
C GLU A 29 -17.98 -5.46 7.55
N TYR A 30 -17.07 -6.23 8.16
CA TYR A 30 -16.34 -7.34 7.56
C TYR A 30 -16.66 -8.67 8.26
N PRO A 31 -17.91 -9.17 8.19
CA PRO A 31 -18.24 -10.49 8.69
C PRO A 31 -17.51 -11.58 7.88
N LYS A 32 -17.15 -12.67 8.56
CA LYS A 32 -16.50 -13.83 7.94
C LYS A 32 -17.29 -14.34 6.74
N GLY A 33 -16.60 -14.67 5.66
CA GLY A 33 -17.17 -15.16 4.41
C GLY A 33 -17.64 -14.07 3.45
N LYS A 34 -17.72 -12.81 3.88
CA LYS A 34 -18.09 -11.70 2.99
C LYS A 34 -17.05 -11.54 1.88
N ILE A 35 -17.54 -11.41 0.65
CA ILE A 35 -16.75 -11.01 -0.52
C ILE A 35 -17.11 -9.56 -0.85
N PHE A 36 -16.10 -8.74 -1.11
CA PHE A 36 -16.31 -7.34 -1.46
C PHE A 36 -15.21 -6.83 -2.39
N ILE A 37 -15.47 -5.68 -3.02
CA ILE A 37 -14.50 -4.99 -3.89
C ILE A 37 -13.86 -3.85 -3.10
N TRP A 38 -12.53 -3.84 -3.08
CA TRP A 38 -11.73 -2.75 -2.54
C TRP A 38 -11.47 -1.72 -3.64
N TRP A 39 -12.21 -0.62 -3.63
CA TRP A 39 -12.24 0.34 -4.74
C TRP A 39 -11.04 1.28 -4.81
N GLY A 40 -10.39 1.55 -3.68
CA GLY A 40 -9.31 2.52 -3.58
C GLY A 40 -7.93 1.92 -3.71
N PHE A 41 -6.94 2.77 -4.01
CA PHE A 41 -5.56 2.45 -3.67
C PHE A 41 -5.42 2.38 -2.15
N SER A 42 -4.61 1.47 -1.66
CA SER A 42 -4.33 1.37 -0.23
C SER A 42 -2.88 1.08 0.02
N SER A 43 -2.23 2.02 0.68
CA SER A 43 -0.89 1.84 1.22
C SER A 43 -0.97 0.83 2.37
N CYS A 44 -0.06 -0.14 2.32
CA CYS A 44 0.10 -1.21 3.29
C CYS A 44 1.60 -1.36 3.58
N THR A 45 1.92 -2.09 4.62
CA THR A 45 3.30 -2.43 4.95
C THR A 45 3.46 -3.94 4.99
N SER A 46 4.64 -4.44 4.66
CA SER A 46 4.99 -5.83 4.93
C SER A 46 5.54 -6.08 6.34
N SER A 47 5.87 -5.02 7.08
CA SER A 47 6.43 -5.12 8.41
C SER A 47 5.37 -4.75 9.46
N VAL A 48 5.07 -5.68 10.36
CA VAL A 48 4.15 -5.42 11.48
C VAL A 48 4.73 -4.37 12.43
N GLU A 49 6.05 -4.27 12.54
CA GLU A 49 6.74 -3.33 13.42
C GLU A 49 6.46 -1.87 13.03
N VAL A 50 6.30 -1.59 11.74
CA VAL A 50 5.95 -0.25 11.22
C VAL A 50 4.59 0.19 11.76
N LEU A 51 3.67 -0.76 12.01
CA LEU A 51 2.36 -0.46 12.57
C LEU A 51 2.40 -0.15 14.06
N GLU A 52 3.46 -0.51 14.80
CA GLU A 52 3.55 -0.17 16.22
C GLU A 52 3.73 1.34 16.45
N ASN A 53 4.13 2.09 15.43
CA ASN A 53 4.27 3.53 15.51
C ASN A 53 2.89 4.18 15.72
N GLU A 54 2.81 5.04 16.74
CA GLU A 54 1.59 5.75 17.16
C GLU A 54 0.97 6.59 16.05
N GLN A 55 1.78 7.06 15.11
CA GLN A 55 1.31 7.83 13.97
C GLN A 55 0.33 7.02 13.10
N PHE A 56 0.63 5.75 12.83
CA PHE A 56 -0.16 4.90 11.94
C PHE A 56 -1.32 4.21 12.67
N PHE A 57 -1.00 3.33 13.63
CA PHE A 57 -2.00 2.49 14.30
C PHE A 57 -2.03 2.76 15.81
N GLY A 58 -0.85 2.80 16.44
CA GLY A 58 -0.70 2.97 17.87
C GLY A 58 -1.21 1.79 18.70
N LYS A 59 -1.15 1.95 20.03
CA LYS A 59 -1.39 0.85 20.99
C LYS A 59 -2.71 0.93 21.74
N THR A 60 -3.48 2.01 21.58
CA THR A 60 -4.71 2.28 22.33
C THR A 60 -5.87 2.68 21.43
N GLY A 61 -7.09 2.54 21.94
CA GLY A 61 -8.33 2.87 21.23
C GLY A 61 -8.85 1.75 20.32
N ASN A 62 -10.09 1.94 19.85
CA ASN A 62 -10.75 1.04 18.91
C ASN A 62 -10.05 1.11 17.56
N ARG A 63 -9.52 -0.02 17.12
CA ARG A 63 -8.70 -0.11 15.91
C ARG A 63 -8.81 -1.48 15.27
N THR A 64 -8.66 -1.49 13.95
CA THR A 64 -8.74 -2.69 13.11
C THR A 64 -7.46 -2.86 12.34
N LEU A 65 -6.80 -4.00 12.55
CA LEU A 65 -5.67 -4.47 11.76
C LEU A 65 -6.20 -5.37 10.65
N PHE A 66 -6.02 -4.96 9.41
CA PHE A 66 -6.22 -5.84 8.26
C PHE A 66 -4.93 -6.61 8.00
N GLN A 67 -5.01 -7.93 8.05
CA GLN A 67 -3.98 -8.83 7.55
C GLN A 67 -4.47 -9.38 6.21
N ILE A 68 -3.76 -9.07 5.13
CA ILE A 68 -4.24 -9.31 3.77
C ILE A 68 -3.25 -10.21 3.05
N GLU A 69 -3.69 -11.40 2.65
CA GLU A 69 -2.94 -12.28 1.76
C GLU A 69 -3.15 -11.81 0.32
N CYS A 70 -2.14 -11.14 -0.24
CA CYS A 70 -2.22 -10.56 -1.56
C CYS A 70 -1.51 -11.41 -2.60
N THR A 71 -2.08 -11.43 -3.80
CA THR A 71 -1.50 -12.03 -5.00
C THR A 71 -1.06 -11.01 -6.04
N THR A 72 -1.56 -9.77 -5.96
CA THR A 72 -1.26 -8.69 -6.92
C THR A 72 -0.60 -7.45 -6.29
N ALA A 73 0.10 -7.64 -5.17
CA ALA A 73 0.74 -6.55 -4.44
C ALA A 73 1.87 -5.88 -5.26
N LYS A 74 2.05 -4.57 -5.08
CA LYS A 74 3.09 -3.78 -5.76
C LYS A 74 4.04 -3.20 -4.73
N ASP A 75 5.28 -3.67 -4.71
CA ASP A 75 6.33 -3.07 -3.89
C ASP A 75 6.70 -1.70 -4.46
N VAL A 76 6.44 -0.66 -3.67
CA VAL A 76 6.75 0.73 -4.01
C VAL A 76 7.80 1.32 -3.07
N LYS A 77 8.48 0.49 -2.26
CA LYS A 77 9.49 0.93 -1.28
C LYS A 77 10.57 1.81 -1.90
N LYS A 78 11.07 1.45 -3.09
CA LYS A 78 12.10 2.21 -3.82
C LYS A 78 11.61 3.53 -4.39
N HIS A 79 10.30 3.74 -4.40
CA HIS A 79 9.63 4.92 -4.93
C HIS A 79 8.91 5.73 -3.84
N SER A 80 8.95 5.24 -2.59
CA SER A 80 8.36 5.91 -1.44
C SER A 80 9.31 6.98 -0.87
N PHE A 81 8.73 8.03 -0.30
CA PHE A 81 9.49 9.06 0.40
C PHE A 81 10.10 8.52 1.71
N VAL A 82 9.45 7.53 2.33
CA VAL A 82 9.86 6.95 3.62
C VAL A 82 10.28 5.50 3.42
N ALA A 83 11.58 5.29 3.21
CA ALA A 83 12.13 3.95 2.90
C ALA A 83 11.93 2.91 4.03
N SER A 84 11.70 3.35 5.27
CA SER A 84 11.54 2.49 6.44
C SER A 84 10.16 1.85 6.58
N GLU A 85 9.17 2.28 5.79
CA GLU A 85 7.79 1.78 5.92
C GLU A 85 7.56 0.44 5.21
N ASP A 86 8.53 -0.03 4.43
CA ASP A 86 8.37 -1.21 3.56
C ASP A 86 7.05 -1.15 2.78
N GLU A 87 6.82 0.00 2.14
CA GLU A 87 5.53 0.35 1.58
C GLU A 87 5.15 -0.55 0.39
N ILE A 88 3.99 -1.19 0.53
CA ILE A 88 3.35 -2.02 -0.48
C ILE A 88 2.01 -1.39 -0.85
N LEU A 89 1.79 -1.18 -2.15
CA LEU A 89 0.56 -0.58 -2.64
C LEU A 89 -0.40 -1.65 -3.16
N LEU A 90 -1.63 -1.64 -2.61
CA LEU A 90 -2.74 -2.40 -3.15
C LEU A 90 -3.41 -1.64 -4.29
N LEU A 91 -3.68 -2.37 -5.37
CA LEU A 91 -4.37 -1.85 -6.53
C LEU A 91 -5.88 -1.68 -6.24
N PRO A 92 -6.54 -0.71 -6.89
CA PRO A 92 -7.98 -0.54 -6.79
C PRO A 92 -8.72 -1.67 -7.52
N ALA A 93 -10.02 -1.75 -7.24
CA ALA A 93 -10.97 -2.69 -7.83
C ALA A 93 -10.58 -4.16 -7.64
N ARG A 94 -9.92 -4.49 -6.52
CA ARG A 94 -9.55 -5.87 -6.17
C ARG A 94 -10.63 -6.51 -5.31
N GLN A 95 -10.87 -7.80 -5.53
CA GLN A 95 -11.83 -8.55 -4.76
C GLN A 95 -11.13 -9.25 -3.60
N PHE A 96 -11.72 -9.16 -2.41
CA PHE A 96 -11.22 -9.81 -1.22
C PHE A 96 -12.34 -10.61 -0.57
N GLN A 97 -11.95 -11.74 0.03
CA GLN A 97 -12.81 -12.52 0.91
C GLN A 97 -12.33 -12.37 2.35
N VAL A 98 -13.26 -12.11 3.26
CA VAL A 98 -12.98 -12.13 4.70
C VAL A 98 -12.85 -13.58 5.17
N THR A 99 -11.65 -13.99 5.56
CA THR A 99 -11.39 -15.35 6.05
C THR A 99 -11.61 -15.48 7.55
N SER A 100 -11.35 -14.41 8.31
CA SER A 100 -11.54 -14.37 9.77
C SER A 100 -11.78 -12.95 10.27
N CYS A 101 -12.55 -12.81 11.35
CA CYS A 101 -12.53 -11.62 12.21
C CYS A 101 -12.29 -12.07 13.66
N LEU A 102 -11.31 -11.47 14.32
CA LEU A 102 -10.92 -11.76 15.70
C LEU A 102 -10.95 -10.47 16.52
N ASP A 103 -11.61 -10.52 17.67
CA ASP A 103 -11.44 -9.52 18.73
C ASP A 103 -10.28 -9.96 19.63
N SER A 104 -9.18 -9.21 19.61
CA SER A 104 -7.99 -9.49 20.40
C SER A 104 -8.02 -8.79 21.77
N GLY A 105 -9.14 -8.14 22.11
CA GLY A 105 -9.30 -7.36 23.32
C GLY A 105 -8.61 -6.00 23.25
N HIS A 106 -8.79 -5.19 24.30
CA HIS A 106 -8.18 -3.85 24.41
C HIS A 106 -8.46 -2.92 23.20
N GLY A 107 -9.61 -3.10 22.55
CA GLY A 107 -10.03 -2.34 21.37
C GLY A 107 -9.35 -2.75 20.06
N LEU A 108 -8.51 -3.80 20.06
CA LEU A 108 -7.84 -4.31 18.87
C LEU A 108 -8.67 -5.41 18.19
N HIS A 109 -9.04 -5.15 16.93
CA HIS A 109 -9.72 -6.10 16.08
C HIS A 109 -8.79 -6.50 14.94
N ILE A 110 -8.77 -7.78 14.57
CA ILE A 110 -7.96 -8.30 13.47
C ILE A 110 -8.90 -8.90 12.43
N VAL A 111 -8.85 -8.36 11.21
CA VAL A 111 -9.60 -8.86 10.06
C VAL A 111 -8.62 -9.49 9.08
N GLN A 112 -8.80 -10.78 8.81
CA GLN A 112 -8.01 -11.50 7.83
C GLN A 112 -8.73 -11.53 6.49
N LEU A 113 -8.01 -11.14 5.44
CA LEU A 113 -8.50 -11.06 4.07
C LEU A 113 -7.62 -11.90 3.16
N THR A 114 -8.23 -12.56 2.18
CA THR A 114 -7.51 -13.20 1.08
C THR A 114 -7.96 -12.58 -0.24
N GLU A 115 -6.99 -12.17 -1.06
CA GLU A 115 -7.26 -11.63 -2.39
C GLU A 115 -7.79 -12.74 -3.31
N LEU A 116 -8.92 -12.48 -3.96
CA LEU A 116 -9.47 -13.36 -4.97
C LEU A 116 -8.86 -13.04 -6.34
N LYS A 117 -8.49 -14.09 -7.08
CA LYS A 117 -8.01 -13.94 -8.45
C LYS A 117 -9.14 -13.36 -9.33
N PRO A 118 -8.92 -12.25 -10.04
CA PRO A 118 -9.93 -11.72 -10.95
C PRO A 118 -10.10 -12.63 -12.18
N GLN A 119 -11.28 -12.59 -12.79
CA GLN A 119 -11.57 -13.34 -14.03
C GLN A 119 -10.75 -12.83 -15.23
N TYR A 120 -10.40 -11.53 -15.21
CA TYR A 120 -9.65 -10.86 -16.26
C TYR A 120 -8.54 -10.01 -15.64
N ASP A 121 -7.46 -9.79 -16.39
CA ASP A 121 -6.39 -8.91 -15.95
C ASP A 121 -6.86 -7.44 -15.94
N LEU A 122 -6.77 -6.81 -14.77
CA LEU A 122 -7.25 -5.43 -14.56
C LEU A 122 -6.26 -4.35 -15.01
N LEU A 123 -5.03 -4.73 -15.35
CA LEU A 123 -3.99 -3.83 -15.85
C LEU A 123 -3.47 -4.36 -17.18
N GLU A 124 -3.54 -3.52 -18.21
CA GLU A 124 -2.92 -3.82 -19.49
C GLU A 124 -1.39 -3.74 -19.37
N PRO A 125 -0.65 -4.69 -19.96
CA PRO A 125 0.79 -4.59 -20.10
C PRO A 125 1.15 -3.31 -20.89
N VAL A 126 2.03 -2.49 -20.31
CA VAL A 126 2.51 -1.30 -21.01
C VAL A 126 3.55 -1.75 -22.04
N PRO A 127 3.39 -1.41 -23.34
CA PRO A 127 4.38 -1.73 -24.36
C PRO A 127 5.74 -1.16 -23.96
N LEU A 128 6.77 -2.01 -23.97
CA LEU A 128 8.15 -1.54 -23.80
C LEU A 128 8.50 -0.70 -25.03
N PRO A 129 9.08 0.51 -24.88
CA PRO A 129 9.64 1.21 -26.03
C PRO A 129 10.72 0.32 -26.63
N SER A 130 10.57 -0.06 -27.89
CA SER A 130 11.56 -0.82 -28.63
C SER A 130 12.88 -0.04 -28.61
N SER A 131 13.86 -0.55 -27.87
CA SER A 131 15.19 0.02 -27.81
C SER A 131 15.91 -0.18 -29.13
N SER A 132 15.70 0.71 -30.10
CA SER A 132 16.63 0.90 -31.22
C SER A 132 17.80 1.76 -30.72
N VAL A 133 18.59 1.22 -29.79
CA VAL A 133 19.88 1.81 -29.42
C VAL A 133 20.92 1.19 -30.33
N LYS A 134 21.35 1.94 -31.35
CA LYS A 134 22.59 1.62 -32.08
C LYS A 134 23.75 1.78 -31.09
N SER A 135 24.47 0.69 -30.85
CA SER A 135 25.69 0.67 -30.05
C SER A 135 26.72 1.61 -30.69
N ASN A 136 26.90 2.80 -30.15
CA ASN A 136 28.09 3.59 -30.46
C ASN A 136 29.11 3.33 -29.36
N LYS A 137 30.20 2.65 -29.74
CA LYS A 137 31.40 2.52 -28.91
C LYS A 137 32.03 3.91 -28.84
N ASP A 138 32.15 4.49 -27.65
CA ASP A 138 33.45 5.02 -27.21
C ASP A 138 33.49 5.54 -25.77
N SER A 139 34.60 5.18 -25.13
CA SER A 139 35.33 5.85 -24.06
C SER A 139 34.77 5.93 -22.63
N GLN A 140 35.51 5.26 -21.74
CA GLN A 140 35.45 5.35 -20.29
C GLN A 140 35.70 6.79 -19.81
N VAL A 141 34.78 7.32 -18.98
CA VAL A 141 35.10 8.41 -18.06
C VAL A 141 34.74 7.96 -16.65
N LYS A 142 35.77 7.87 -15.80
CA LYS A 142 35.72 7.54 -14.38
C LYS A 142 35.46 8.83 -13.60
N CYS A 143 34.36 8.92 -12.85
CA CYS A 143 34.10 10.02 -11.94
C CYS A 143 34.00 9.51 -10.50
N GLN A 144 34.89 10.01 -9.64
CA GLN A 144 34.84 9.85 -8.18
C GLN A 144 33.76 10.76 -7.59
N PRO A 145 33.15 10.41 -6.44
CA PRO A 145 32.18 11.27 -5.78
C PRO A 145 32.88 12.40 -4.99
N PRO A 146 32.37 13.65 -5.05
CA PRO A 146 32.76 14.69 -4.11
C PRO A 146 32.07 14.47 -2.74
N THR A 147 32.86 14.49 -1.68
CA THR A 147 32.39 14.61 -0.30
C THR A 147 31.78 15.99 -0.08
N VAL A 148 30.50 16.06 0.26
CA VAL A 148 29.87 17.28 0.77
C VAL A 148 29.12 16.96 2.06
N THR A 149 29.67 17.43 3.17
CA THR A 149 29.03 17.45 4.49
C THR A 149 27.90 18.48 4.49
N ALA A 150 26.66 18.05 4.68
CA ALA A 150 25.52 18.94 4.87
C ALA A 150 24.85 18.64 6.21
N THR A 151 25.08 19.52 7.18
CA THR A 151 24.31 19.60 8.43
C THR A 151 22.99 20.28 8.13
N ILE A 152 21.86 19.59 8.28
CA ILE A 152 20.53 20.22 8.25
C ILE A 152 19.71 19.68 9.42
N ALA A 153 19.42 20.57 10.37
CA ALA A 153 18.42 20.38 11.40
C ALA A 153 17.03 20.49 10.76
N ALA A 154 16.21 19.45 10.85
CA ALA A 154 14.83 19.43 10.38
C ALA A 154 13.85 19.29 11.55
N LYS A 155 13.03 20.31 11.77
CA LYS A 155 11.77 20.22 12.55
C LYS A 155 10.73 19.44 11.74
N PRO A 156 9.93 18.55 12.35
CA PRO A 156 8.90 17.84 11.62
C PRO A 156 7.64 18.70 11.46
N ILE A 157 7.23 18.93 10.21
CA ILE A 157 5.88 19.37 9.84
C ILE A 157 5.34 18.32 8.87
N ALA A 158 4.78 17.23 9.39
CA ALA A 158 4.13 16.22 8.58
C ALA A 158 2.98 15.57 9.38
N GLY A 159 1.79 16.15 9.28
CA GLY A 159 0.59 15.62 9.94
C GLY A 159 -0.74 15.95 9.23
N ALA A 160 -0.69 16.58 8.06
CA ALA A 160 -1.89 17.14 7.42
C ALA A 160 -2.41 16.32 6.23
N MET A 161 -1.56 15.64 5.45
CA MET A 161 -1.99 14.96 4.21
C MET A 161 -2.51 13.53 4.41
N GLU A 162 -2.09 12.85 5.46
CA GLU A 162 -2.47 11.45 5.71
C GLU A 162 -3.93 11.31 6.19
N LYS A 163 -4.42 12.32 6.93
CA LYS A 163 -5.81 12.37 7.42
C LYS A 163 -6.84 12.53 6.31
N GLN A 164 -6.47 13.18 5.20
CA GLN A 164 -7.41 13.41 4.10
C GLN A 164 -7.66 12.15 3.26
N PHE A 165 -6.65 11.28 3.09
CA PHE A 165 -6.82 10.05 2.32
C PHE A 165 -7.57 8.95 3.07
N ALA A 166 -7.33 8.81 4.38
CA ALA A 166 -8.06 7.84 5.21
C ALA A 166 -9.55 8.19 5.36
N THR A 167 -9.86 9.46 5.59
CA THR A 167 -11.25 9.95 5.73
C THR A 167 -12.05 9.78 4.43
N MET A 168 -11.40 9.97 3.27
CA MET A 168 -12.05 9.86 1.97
C MET A 168 -12.36 8.40 1.57
N GLN A 169 -11.55 7.43 1.99
CA GLN A 169 -11.83 6.00 1.72
C GLN A 169 -13.02 5.47 2.54
N LEU A 170 -13.20 5.93 3.79
CA LEU A 170 -14.37 5.60 4.60
C LEU A 170 -15.66 6.21 4.02
N GLN A 171 -15.58 7.43 3.49
CA GLN A 171 -16.70 8.11 2.84
C GLN A 171 -17.11 7.45 1.51
N ILE A 172 -16.18 6.87 0.75
CA ILE A 172 -16.51 6.17 -0.50
C ILE A 172 -17.22 4.84 -0.21
N ASN A 173 -16.79 4.10 0.82
CA ASN A 173 -17.43 2.83 1.19
C ASN A 173 -18.82 3.00 1.82
N THR A 174 -19.07 4.10 2.53
CA THR A 174 -20.39 4.40 3.11
C THR A 174 -21.38 5.01 2.11
N LYS A 175 -20.90 5.72 1.08
CA LYS A 175 -21.77 6.41 0.10
C LYS A 175 -22.29 5.54 -1.05
N SER A 176 -21.86 4.28 -1.16
CA SER A 176 -22.46 3.32 -2.14
C SER A 176 -23.73 2.62 -1.65
N ARG A 177 -24.26 3.00 -0.47
CA ARG A 177 -25.57 2.57 0.06
C ARG A 177 -26.60 3.71 0.02
N GLY A 178 -26.80 4.27 -1.16
CA GLY A 178 -27.92 5.14 -1.49
C GLY A 178 -28.60 4.64 -2.74
#